data_AF-A0A2S0MJW8-F1
#
_entry.id   AF-A0A2S0MJW8-F1
#
_cell.length_a   1.000
_cell.length_b   1.000
_cell.length_c   1.000
_cell.angle_alpha   90.00
_cell.angle_beta   90.00
_cell.angle_gamma   90.00
#
_symmetry.space_group_name_H-M   'P 1'
#
loop_
_entity.id
_entity.type
_entity.pdbx_description
1 polymer ?
#
loop_
_entity_poly.entity_id
_entity_poly.type
_entity_poly.pdbx_seq_one_letter_code
_entity_poly.pdbx_strand_id
1 'polypeptide(L)'
;MSDFTLVRRQNVLALFQRFAERALAQGVPPKGLEQDFAARLQISPSMWSQIKSARPIGNKLARQIEAACDQPNGWLDEAHEDAPPTEEEKAFMALALTAWRASNAAGRRALRKQMLAIAQDS
;
A
#
# COMPACT_ATOMS: atom_id res chain seq x y z
N MET A 1 -12.08 -2.80 18.58
CA MET A 1 -12.33 -2.06 17.33
C MET A 1 -11.07 -2.22 16.50
N SER A 2 -11.07 -3.14 15.54
CA SER A 2 -9.97 -3.31 14.61
C SER A 2 -9.76 -1.99 13.86
N ASP A 3 -8.58 -1.40 13.99
CA ASP A 3 -8.27 -0.13 13.35
C ASP A 3 -8.02 -0.38 11.86
N PHE A 4 -9.12 -0.45 11.08
CA PHE A 4 -9.09 -0.62 9.63
C PHE A 4 -8.33 0.51 8.91
N THR A 5 -7.90 1.56 9.62
CA THR A 5 -7.18 2.71 9.07
C THR A 5 -5.94 2.28 8.28
N LEU A 6 -5.13 1.37 8.80
CA LEU A 6 -3.91 0.91 8.12
C LEU A 6 -4.25 0.10 6.86
N VAL A 7 -5.14 -0.88 7.00
CA VAL A 7 -5.58 -1.78 5.92
C VAL A 7 -6.21 -0.99 4.78
N ARG A 8 -7.13 -0.08 5.08
CA ARG A 8 -7.76 0.80 4.08
C ARG A 8 -6.73 1.63 3.34
N ARG A 9 -5.75 2.21 4.05
CA ARG A 9 -4.69 3.01 3.41
C ARG A 9 -3.87 2.15 2.45
N GLN A 10 -3.39 0.99 2.89
CA GLN A 10 -2.62 0.05 2.05
C GLN A 10 -3.41 -0.33 0.80
N ASN A 11 -4.69 -0.68 0.95
CA ASN A 11 -5.55 -1.10 -0.14
C ASN A 11 -5.83 0.04 -1.14
N VAL A 12 -6.01 1.27 -0.68
CA VAL A 12 -6.18 2.44 -1.56
C VAL A 12 -4.89 2.72 -2.36
N LEU A 13 -3.72 2.57 -1.74
CA LEU A 13 -2.44 2.69 -2.45
C LEU A 13 -2.27 1.58 -3.50
N ALA A 14 -2.72 0.36 -3.20
CA ALA A 14 -2.77 -0.74 -4.17
C ALA A 14 -3.64 -0.41 -5.38
N LEU A 15 -4.81 0.17 -5.16
CA LEU A 15 -5.71 0.61 -6.24
C LEU A 15 -5.07 1.71 -7.09
N PHE A 16 -4.36 2.67 -6.48
CA PHE A 16 -3.64 3.69 -7.22
C PHE A 16 -2.51 3.10 -8.08
N GLN A 17 -1.73 2.15 -7.55
CA GLN A 17 -0.69 1.49 -8.32
C GLN A 17 -1.28 0.75 -9.53
N ARG A 18 -2.35 -0.04 -9.33
CA ARG A 18 -3.07 -0.72 -10.44
C ARG A 18 -3.59 0.28 -11.48
N PHE A 19 -4.07 1.44 -11.04
CA PHE A 19 -4.50 2.52 -11.93
C PHE A 19 -3.33 3.08 -12.74
N ALA A 20 -2.20 3.37 -12.08
CA ALA A 20 -0.99 3.89 -12.73
C ALA A 20 -0.40 2.89 -13.74
N GLU A 21 -0.32 1.61 -13.39
CA GLU A 21 0.16 0.54 -14.27
C GLU A 21 -0.69 0.41 -15.53
N ARG A 22 -2.02 0.47 -15.39
CA ARG A 22 -2.95 0.46 -16.53
C ARG A 22 -2.78 1.70 -17.41
N ALA A 23 -2.62 2.87 -16.82
CA ALA A 23 -2.42 4.12 -17.56
C ALA A 23 -1.08 4.11 -18.32
N LEU A 24 0.00 3.66 -17.68
CA LEU A 24 1.31 3.49 -18.33
C LEU A 24 1.25 2.48 -19.49
N ALA A 25 0.58 1.35 -19.31
CA ALA A 25 0.40 0.35 -20.36
C ALA A 25 -0.37 0.89 -21.57
N GLN A 26 -1.22 1.91 -21.37
CA GLN A 26 -1.95 2.62 -22.43
C GLN A 26 -1.16 3.80 -23.03
N GLY A 27 0.09 4.01 -22.60
CA GLY A 27 0.95 5.09 -23.10
C GLY A 27 0.67 6.47 -22.48
N VAL A 28 -0.12 6.54 -21.40
CA VAL A 28 -0.36 7.79 -20.67
C VAL A 28 0.92 8.18 -19.92
N PRO A 29 1.40 9.42 -20.05
CA PRO A 29 2.57 9.87 -19.32
C PRO A 29 2.33 9.88 -17.80
N PRO A 30 3.36 9.59 -16.98
CA PRO A 30 3.20 9.49 -15.52
C PRO A 30 2.86 10.83 -14.85
N LYS A 31 3.06 11.96 -15.56
CA LYS A 31 2.77 13.29 -15.06
C LYS A 31 1.26 13.53 -15.09
N GLY A 32 0.64 13.64 -13.91
CA GLY A 32 -0.78 13.91 -13.75
C GLY A 32 -1.59 12.74 -13.19
N LEU A 33 -1.03 11.53 -13.12
CA LEU A 33 -1.76 10.33 -12.66
C LEU A 33 -2.38 10.47 -11.28
N GLU A 34 -1.70 11.17 -10.36
CA GLU A 34 -2.25 11.43 -9.02
C GLU A 34 -3.47 12.38 -9.06
N GLN A 35 -3.45 13.35 -9.98
CA GLN A 35 -4.58 14.26 -10.18
C GLN A 35 -5.76 13.53 -10.83
N ASP A 36 -5.48 12.70 -11.83
CA ASP A 36 -6.49 11.88 -12.50
C ASP A 36 -7.13 10.87 -11.55
N PHE A 37 -6.33 10.26 -10.68
CA PHE A 37 -6.83 9.35 -9.66
C PHE A 37 -7.67 10.09 -8.61
N ALA A 38 -7.20 11.24 -8.12
CA ALA A 38 -7.98 12.08 -7.20
C ALA A 38 -9.32 12.51 -7.82
N ALA A 39 -9.33 12.87 -9.10
CA ALA A 39 -10.53 13.22 -9.86
C ALA A 39 -11.48 12.02 -9.99
N ARG A 40 -10.96 10.82 -10.30
CA ARG A 40 -11.73 9.57 -10.34
C ARG A 40 -12.38 9.27 -8.99
N LEU A 41 -11.66 9.49 -7.90
CA LEU A 41 -12.16 9.33 -6.54
C LEU A 41 -13.08 10.47 -6.08
N GLN A 42 -13.27 11.52 -6.89
CA GLN A 42 -14.02 12.73 -6.52
C GLN A 42 -13.51 13.42 -5.25
N ILE A 43 -12.17 13.47 -5.09
CA ILE A 43 -11.50 14.17 -3.98
C ILE A 43 -10.54 15.22 -4.52
N SER A 44 -10.16 16.17 -3.67
CA SER A 44 -9.12 17.13 -4.04
C SER A 44 -7.73 16.47 -4.09
N PRO A 45 -6.81 16.95 -4.95
CA PRO A 45 -5.42 16.47 -4.95
C PRO A 45 -4.72 16.62 -3.58
N SER A 46 -5.08 17.66 -2.81
CA SER A 46 -4.61 17.84 -1.44
C SER A 46 -5.07 16.72 -0.50
N MET A 47 -6.34 16.32 -0.60
CA MET A 47 -6.88 15.20 0.17
C MET A 47 -6.18 13.89 -0.21
N TRP A 48 -5.90 13.67 -1.50
CA TRP A 48 -5.12 12.52 -1.96
C TRP A 48 -3.72 12.49 -1.32
N SER A 49 -3.00 13.60 -1.35
CA SER A 49 -1.68 13.71 -0.70
C SER A 49 -1.74 13.42 0.81
N GLN A 50 -2.80 13.82 1.49
CA GLN A 50 -3.00 13.51 2.91
C GLN A 50 -3.29 12.02 3.15
N ILE A 51 -4.09 11.37 2.29
CA ILE A 51 -4.37 9.92 2.37
C ILE A 51 -3.08 9.12 2.19
N LYS A 52 -2.22 9.53 1.24
CA LYS A 52 -0.91 8.91 1.04
C LYS A 52 0.00 9.02 2.27
N SER A 53 -0.04 10.14 3.00
CA SER A 53 0.83 10.33 4.15
C SER A 53 0.30 9.64 5.41
N ALA A 54 -0.84 10.09 5.94
CA ALA A 54 -1.27 9.69 7.28
C ALA A 54 -2.77 9.85 7.56
N ARG A 55 -3.57 10.38 6.63
CA ARG A 55 -4.98 10.66 6.91
C ARG A 55 -5.80 9.37 7.03
N PRO A 56 -6.54 9.17 8.13
CA PRO A 56 -7.42 8.02 8.27
C PRO A 56 -8.56 8.02 7.25
N ILE A 57 -8.92 6.84 6.76
CA ILE A 57 -10.02 6.62 5.83
C ILE A 57 -11.23 6.11 6.61
N GLY A 58 -12.20 7.01 6.85
CA GLY A 58 -13.48 6.65 7.46
C GLY A 58 -14.40 5.86 6.52
N ASN A 59 -15.44 5.21 7.07
CA ASN A 59 -16.34 4.33 6.32
C ASN A 59 -16.93 4.99 5.06
N LYS A 60 -17.40 6.24 5.15
CA LYS A 60 -18.01 6.94 4.01
C LYS A 60 -17.01 7.10 2.85
N LEU A 61 -15.78 7.47 3.16
CA LEU A 61 -14.73 7.63 2.16
C LEU A 61 -14.30 6.26 1.60
N ALA A 62 -14.21 5.23 2.45
CA ALA A 62 -13.91 3.88 2.00
C ALA A 62 -14.95 3.38 0.96
N ARG A 63 -16.25 3.47 1.27
CA ARG A 63 -17.31 3.08 0.33
C ARG A 63 -17.29 3.89 -0.97
N GLN A 64 -16.97 5.18 -0.90
CA GLN A 64 -16.82 6.03 -2.09
C GLN A 64 -15.66 5.57 -2.97
N ILE A 65 -14.52 5.23 -2.38
CA ILE A 65 -13.34 4.76 -3.13
C ILE A 65 -13.61 3.39 -3.75
N GLU A 66 -14.25 2.48 -3.03
CA GLU A 66 -14.66 1.18 -3.57
C GLU A 66 -15.54 1.34 -4.80
N ALA A 67 -16.57 2.18 -4.71
CA ALA A 67 -17.45 2.48 -5.85
C ALA A 67 -16.69 3.11 -7.04
N ALA A 68 -15.80 4.06 -6.78
CA ALA A 68 -15.00 4.70 -7.82
C ALA A 68 -13.99 3.76 -8.50
N CYS A 69 -13.55 2.72 -7.79
CA CYS A 69 -12.58 1.73 -8.26
C CYS A 69 -13.21 0.38 -8.66
N ASP A 70 -14.54 0.33 -8.78
CA ASP A 70 -15.29 -0.87 -9.16
C ASP A 70 -15.01 -2.08 -8.24
N GLN A 71 -14.82 -1.82 -6.94
CA GLN A 71 -14.60 -2.85 -5.92
C GLN A 71 -15.88 -3.15 -5.13
N PRO A 72 -16.06 -4.38 -4.63
CA PRO A 72 -17.21 -4.71 -3.79
C PRO A 72 -17.19 -3.93 -2.47
N ASN A 73 -18.37 -3.74 -1.88
CA ASN A 73 -18.50 -3.09 -0.57
C ASN A 73 -17.75 -3.89 0.50
N GLY A 74 -16.85 -3.22 1.23
CA GLY A 74 -16.03 -3.87 2.26
C GLY A 74 -14.65 -4.28 1.77
N TRP A 75 -14.38 -4.18 0.46
CA TRP A 75 -13.08 -4.56 -0.09
C TRP A 75 -11.91 -3.81 0.56
N LEU A 76 -12.07 -2.52 0.92
CA LEU A 76 -11.00 -1.78 1.60
C LEU A 76 -10.79 -2.20 3.06
N ASP A 77 -11.72 -2.93 3.66
CA ASP A 77 -11.64 -3.36 5.06
C ASP A 77 -10.90 -4.69 5.22
N GLU A 78 -10.69 -5.41 4.12
CA GLU A 78 -10.04 -6.71 4.07
C GLU A 78 -8.55 -6.57 3.78
N ALA A 79 -7.70 -7.33 4.47
CA ALA A 79 -6.28 -7.39 4.14
C ALA A 79 -6.09 -8.20 2.85
N HIS A 80 -5.53 -7.59 1.81
CA HIS A 80 -5.20 -8.26 0.55
C HIS A 80 -3.72 -8.62 0.52
N GLU A 81 -3.39 -9.89 0.25
CA GLU A 81 -1.99 -10.34 0.08
C GLU A 81 -1.27 -9.62 -1.09
N ASP A 82 -2.04 -9.15 -2.07
CA ASP A 82 -1.54 -8.45 -3.27
C ASP A 82 -1.36 -6.94 -3.08
N ALA A 83 -1.54 -6.41 -1.87
CA ALA A 83 -1.24 -5.02 -1.62
C ALA A 83 0.28 -4.81 -1.84
N PRO A 84 0.68 -3.92 -2.77
CA PRO A 84 2.08 -3.66 -2.99
C PRO A 84 2.68 -3.06 -1.72
N PRO A 85 3.91 -3.45 -1.35
CA PRO A 85 4.53 -2.97 -0.14
C PRO A 85 4.63 -1.44 -0.17
N THR A 86 4.29 -0.81 0.95
CA THR A 86 4.47 0.62 1.19
C THR A 86 5.94 1.01 1.07
N GLU A 87 6.25 2.30 0.92
CA GLU A 87 7.65 2.76 0.86
C GLU A 87 8.45 2.38 2.12
N GLU A 88 7.81 2.35 3.29
CA GLU A 88 8.41 1.89 4.54
C GLU A 88 8.71 0.39 4.50
N GLU A 89 7.77 -0.42 4.03
CA GLU A 89 7.95 -1.87 3.82
C GLU A 89 9.04 -2.16 2.78
N LYS A 90 9.09 -1.39 1.67
CA LYS A 90 10.15 -1.48 0.67
C LYS A 90 11.52 -1.12 1.25
N ALA A 91 11.60 -0.06 2.05
CA ALA A 91 12.83 0.34 2.72
C ALA A 91 13.32 -0.76 3.68
N PHE A 92 12.41 -1.37 4.44
CA PHE A 92 12.71 -2.52 5.29
C PHE A 92 13.20 -3.72 4.48
N MET A 93 12.53 -4.08 3.38
CA MET A 93 12.95 -5.16 2.48
C MET A 93 14.36 -4.90 1.90
N ALA A 94 14.66 -3.66 1.51
CA ALA A 94 15.98 -3.27 1.01
C ALA A 94 17.07 -3.39 2.08
N LEU A 95 16.77 -2.98 3.32
CA LEU A 95 17.67 -3.16 4.46
C LEU A 95 17.92 -4.65 4.75
N ALA A 96 16.85 -5.44 4.82
CA ALA A 96 16.94 -6.89 5.06
C ALA A 96 17.77 -7.59 3.97
N LEU A 97 17.58 -7.23 2.70
CA LEU A 97 18.35 -7.75 1.58
C LEU A 97 19.84 -7.35 1.67
N THR A 98 20.13 -6.12 2.08
CA THR A 98 21.50 -5.64 2.29
C THR A 98 22.19 -6.44 3.40
N ALA A 99 21.53 -6.59 4.55
CA ALA A 99 22.02 -7.38 5.68
C ALA A 99 22.25 -8.86 5.30
N TRP A 100 21.34 -9.43 4.49
CA TRP A 100 21.44 -10.79 3.99
C TRP A 100 22.67 -10.98 3.09
N ARG A 101 22.91 -10.05 2.15
CA ARG A 101 24.04 -10.09 1.21
C ARG A 101 25.39 -9.88 1.89
N ALA A 102 25.44 -9.03 2.92
CA ALA A 102 26.66 -8.78 3.69
C ALA A 102 27.00 -9.93 4.67
N SER A 103 26.08 -10.86 4.91
CA SER A 103 26.22 -11.91 5.93
C SER A 103 26.69 -13.27 5.40
N ASN A 104 27.44 -13.97 6.25
CA ASN A 104 27.78 -15.38 6.06
C ASN A 104 26.60 -16.32 6.43
N ALA A 105 26.82 -17.63 6.31
CA ALA A 105 25.78 -18.64 6.58
C ALA A 105 25.24 -18.62 8.02
N ALA A 106 26.03 -18.17 9.01
CA ALA A 106 25.55 -18.02 10.39
C ALA A 106 24.71 -16.73 10.53
N GLY A 107 25.17 -15.61 9.98
CA GLY A 107 24.45 -14.33 10.00
C GLY A 107 23.09 -14.42 9.29
N ARG A 108 23.01 -15.10 8.15
CA ARG A 108 21.74 -15.34 7.44
C ARG A 108 20.75 -16.18 8.25
N ARG A 109 21.23 -17.19 8.97
CA ARG A 109 20.41 -18.01 9.88
C ARG A 109 19.89 -17.21 11.07
N ALA A 110 20.73 -16.36 11.67
CA ALA A 110 20.34 -15.47 12.76
C ALA A 110 19.29 -14.44 12.31
N LEU A 111 19.49 -13.78 11.16
CA LEU A 111 18.53 -12.83 10.59
C LEU A 111 17.17 -13.49 10.36
N ARG A 112 17.15 -14.67 9.72
CA ARG A 112 15.92 -15.43 9.49
C ARG A 112 15.23 -15.80 10.81
N LYS A 113 15.99 -16.24 11.82
CA LYS A 113 15.45 -16.60 13.14
C LYS A 113 14.78 -15.41 13.82
N GLN A 114 15.40 -14.23 13.79
CA GLN A 114 14.83 -13.01 14.37
C GLN A 114 13.54 -12.58 13.65
N MET A 115 13.54 -12.56 12.33
CA MET A 115 12.35 -12.22 11.55
C MET A 115 11.20 -13.20 11.82
N LEU A 116 11.50 -14.50 11.95
CA LEU A 116 10.49 -15.53 12.25
C LEU A 116 9.90 -15.37 13.65
N ALA A 117 10.73 -15.04 14.65
CA ALA A 117 10.26 -14.82 16.02
C ALA A 117 9.28 -13.64 16.10
N ILE A 118 9.63 -12.52 15.48
CA ILE A 118 8.78 -11.32 15.44
C ILE A 118 7.43 -11.62 14.74
N ALA A 119 7.45 -12.38 13.66
CA ALA A 119 6.25 -12.74 12.91
C ALA A 119 5.31 -13.72 13.65
N GLN A 120 5.81 -14.47 14.65
CA GLN A 120 5.01 -15.41 15.45
C GLN A 120 4.43 -14.77 16.73
N ASP A 121 4.99 -13.64 17.18
CA ASP A 121 4.55 -12.89 18.36
C ASP A 121 3.49 -11.80 18.04
N SER A 122 3.05 -11.70 16.77
CA SER A 122 2.05 -10.73 16.27
C SER A 122 0.73 -11.41 15.93
#